data_AF-A0A6H9L0A6-F1
#
_entry.id   AF-A0A6H9L0A6-F1
#
_cell.length_a   1.000
_cell.length_b   1.000
_cell.length_c   1.000
_cell.angle_alpha   90.00
_cell.angle_beta   90.00
_cell.angle_gamma   90.00
#
_symmetry.space_group_name_H-M   'P 1'
#
loop_
_entity.id
_entity.type
_entity.pdbx_description
1 polymer ?
#
loop_
_entity_poly.entity_id
_entity_poly.type
_entity_poly.pdbx_seq_one_letter_code
_entity_poly.pdbx_strand_id
1 'polypeptide(L)'
;MPAAPTETVLELKPQKRFELIDVSRESDEKLGDKIHNYAKAAYCSLHTTAGYLEQSLAARLLHSKDHVDPFIKVFRKLFPPNMNYRHDQLDLRTELSDEQKKDEPLNADSHLIFISSGLKNCVTYKNVPGQPVYFVELDGTNVNAPPRTRRTNLIYYNSEETVYNVRMPIPISQHPIDSVNLRDSKIGFMDELQHLLQKFEIEKGKIDISLCNDENSAGLTVNEYETLLMRHDLIDVLKNPFLYMAQKGKHMLENPRAIPGKTLNYAKYDLVHLFNEMMDAFRCSSSVVEKILAKFLQLPAERFLRMKRDITLLATNNGNESESRILQGTYQSPILVQWRSNDAGCRYVDVQLTRFK
;
A
#
# COMPACT_ATOMS: atom_id res chain seq x y z
N MET A 1 -36.62 -4.99 2.22
CA MET A 1 -35.59 -4.42 1.33
C MET A 1 -34.26 -4.52 2.04
N PRO A 2 -33.15 -4.86 1.36
CA PRO A 2 -31.83 -4.83 2.00
C PRO A 2 -31.55 -3.43 2.51
N ALA A 3 -30.89 -3.33 3.67
CA ALA A 3 -30.49 -2.04 4.24
C ALA A 3 -29.48 -1.37 3.31
N ALA A 4 -29.67 -0.07 3.05
CA ALA A 4 -28.77 0.71 2.20
C ALA A 4 -27.34 0.75 2.77
N PRO A 5 -26.30 0.82 1.92
CA PRO A 5 -24.91 0.85 2.40
C PRO A 5 -24.66 1.98 3.42
N THR A 6 -24.05 1.63 4.55
CA THR A 6 -23.74 2.56 5.64
C THR A 6 -22.25 2.90 5.64
N GLU A 7 -21.92 4.18 5.69
CA GLU A 7 -20.54 4.67 5.72
C GLU A 7 -20.18 5.23 7.11
N THR A 8 -18.93 5.05 7.52
CA THR A 8 -18.33 5.76 8.64
C THR A 8 -16.87 6.10 8.34
N VAL A 9 -16.37 7.15 8.98
CA VAL A 9 -14.96 7.52 8.97
C VAL A 9 -14.40 7.34 10.36
N LEU A 10 -13.26 6.65 10.47
CA LEU A 10 -12.52 6.52 11.72
C LEU A 10 -11.31 7.45 11.70
N GLU A 11 -11.09 8.14 12.81
CA GLU A 11 -9.87 8.90 13.08
C GLU A 11 -9.03 8.11 14.07
N LEU A 12 -7.88 7.66 13.63
CA LEU A 12 -6.94 6.85 14.40
C LEU A 12 -5.77 7.75 14.83
N LYS A 13 -5.26 7.51 16.04
CA LYS A 13 -4.11 8.23 16.59
C LYS A 13 -3.02 7.22 16.94
N PRO A 14 -2.16 6.85 15.97
CA PRO A 14 -1.06 5.93 16.24
C PRO A 14 -0.16 6.45 17.37
N GLN A 15 0.25 5.54 18.25
CA GLN A 15 1.15 5.82 19.37
C GLN A 15 2.60 5.44 19.06
N LYS A 16 2.82 4.74 17.94
CA LYS A 16 4.14 4.28 17.49
C LYS A 16 4.28 4.50 15.99
N ARG A 17 5.54 4.56 15.52
CA ARG A 17 5.83 4.61 14.07
C ARG A 17 5.21 3.43 13.34
N PHE A 18 5.41 2.22 13.88
CA PHE A 18 4.71 1.02 13.40
C PHE A 18 3.65 0.58 14.40
N GLU A 19 2.41 0.44 13.93
CA GLU A 19 1.31 -0.02 14.75
C GLU A 19 0.27 -0.80 13.94
N LEU A 20 -0.29 -1.84 14.55
CA LEU A 20 -1.45 -2.56 14.03
C LEU A 20 -2.66 -2.15 14.85
N ILE A 21 -3.58 -1.43 14.22
CA ILE A 21 -4.80 -0.88 14.83
C ILE A 21 -5.99 -1.70 14.34
N ASP A 22 -6.77 -2.28 15.26
CA ASP A 22 -7.92 -3.11 14.90
C ASP A 22 -9.15 -2.24 14.60
N VAL A 23 -9.36 -1.92 13.32
CA VAL A 23 -10.41 -0.99 12.92
C VAL A 23 -11.80 -1.61 12.93
N SER A 24 -11.95 -2.93 12.96
CA SER A 24 -13.27 -3.53 13.14
C SER A 24 -13.76 -3.28 14.56
N ARG A 25 -12.90 -3.46 15.56
CA ARG A 25 -13.19 -3.10 16.95
C ARG A 25 -13.52 -1.61 17.12
N GLU A 26 -12.70 -0.72 16.57
CA GLU A 26 -12.97 0.73 16.60
C GLU A 26 -14.31 1.10 15.96
N SER A 27 -14.69 0.39 14.89
CA SER A 27 -15.98 0.59 14.23
C SER A 27 -17.16 0.03 15.03
N ASP A 28 -16.99 -1.09 15.73
CA ASP A 28 -17.99 -1.66 16.64
C ASP A 28 -18.25 -0.71 17.81
N GLU A 29 -17.18 -0.16 18.42
CA GLU A 29 -17.29 0.82 19.51
C GLU A 29 -18.01 2.10 19.04
N LYS A 30 -17.86 2.49 17.77
CA LYS A 30 -18.49 3.70 17.21
C LYS A 30 -19.93 3.50 16.71
N LEU A 31 -20.23 2.37 16.08
CA LEU A 31 -21.52 2.13 15.39
C LEU A 31 -22.43 1.10 16.08
N GLY A 32 -21.88 0.32 17.01
CA GLY A 32 -22.55 -0.77 17.70
C GLY A 32 -22.97 -1.91 16.76
N ASP A 33 -23.83 -2.79 17.26
CA ASP A 33 -24.21 -4.04 16.57
C ASP A 33 -24.98 -3.83 15.25
N LYS A 34 -25.34 -2.58 14.90
CA LYS A 34 -26.03 -2.25 13.65
C LYS A 34 -25.25 -2.70 12.42
N ILE A 35 -23.92 -2.64 12.49
CA ILE A 35 -23.05 -3.03 11.37
C ILE A 35 -22.94 -4.55 11.22
N HIS A 36 -23.28 -5.35 12.22
CA HIS A 36 -23.18 -6.82 12.17
C HIS A 36 -24.17 -7.47 11.20
N ASN A 37 -25.23 -6.74 10.83
CA ASN A 37 -26.22 -7.22 9.87
C ASN A 37 -25.76 -7.12 8.40
N TYR A 38 -24.68 -6.39 8.12
CA TYR A 38 -24.13 -6.31 6.77
C TYR A 38 -23.26 -7.51 6.46
N ALA A 39 -23.36 -8.05 5.25
CA ALA A 39 -22.55 -9.21 4.83
C ALA A 39 -21.09 -8.87 4.50
N LYS A 40 -20.80 -7.62 4.12
CA LYS A 40 -19.50 -7.15 3.66
C LYS A 40 -19.15 -5.76 4.20
N ALA A 41 -17.86 -5.50 4.24
CA ALA A 41 -17.31 -4.20 4.58
C ALA A 41 -16.13 -3.86 3.64
N ALA A 42 -16.11 -2.65 3.10
CA ALA A 42 -14.96 -2.07 2.40
C ALA A 42 -14.21 -1.14 3.37
N TYR A 43 -12.88 -1.22 3.37
CA TYR A 43 -11.99 -0.42 4.20
C TYR A 43 -11.04 0.34 3.29
N CYS A 44 -10.94 1.66 3.43
CA CYS A 44 -10.15 2.52 2.56
C CYS A 44 -9.28 3.50 3.36
N SER A 45 -7.97 3.24 3.37
CA SER A 45 -6.95 4.14 3.88
C SER A 45 -6.71 5.31 2.94
N LEU A 46 -6.56 6.51 3.51
CA LEU A 46 -6.23 7.74 2.79
C LEU A 46 -4.74 8.11 2.90
N HIS A 47 -3.88 7.15 3.24
CA HIS A 47 -2.46 7.36 3.49
C HIS A 47 -1.59 6.56 2.53
N THR A 48 -0.38 7.04 2.28
CA THR A 48 0.62 6.44 1.38
C THR A 48 1.59 5.50 2.12
N THR A 49 1.61 5.59 3.45
CA THR A 49 2.41 4.76 4.36
C THR A 49 1.56 3.94 5.33
N ALA A 50 0.26 3.82 5.08
CA ALA A 50 -0.61 2.99 5.90
C ALA A 50 -1.77 2.42 5.08
N GLY A 51 -2.19 1.20 5.38
CA GLY A 51 -3.24 0.52 4.62
C GLY A 51 -3.59 -0.85 5.17
N TYR A 52 -4.07 -1.72 4.29
CA TYR A 52 -4.67 -2.99 4.67
C TYR A 52 -4.09 -4.17 3.90
N LEU A 53 -4.08 -5.33 4.54
CA LEU A 53 -3.89 -6.60 3.84
C LEU A 53 -5.20 -7.02 3.18
N GLU A 54 -5.12 -7.69 2.04
CA GLU A 54 -6.30 -8.32 1.43
C GLU A 54 -6.84 -9.42 2.33
N GLN A 55 -8.17 -9.65 2.30
CA GLN A 55 -8.81 -10.66 3.15
C GLN A 55 -8.16 -12.04 3.00
N SER A 56 -7.79 -12.44 1.78
CA SER A 56 -7.14 -13.73 1.54
C SER A 56 -5.78 -13.86 2.25
N LEU A 57 -5.00 -12.79 2.29
CA LEU A 57 -3.72 -12.75 2.98
C LEU A 57 -3.91 -12.66 4.50
N ALA A 58 -4.85 -11.84 4.97
CA ALA A 58 -5.20 -11.77 6.39
C ALA A 58 -5.73 -13.12 6.92
N ALA A 59 -6.56 -13.82 6.15
CA ALA A 59 -7.05 -15.17 6.48
C ALA A 59 -5.91 -16.19 6.57
N ARG A 60 -4.93 -16.10 5.67
CA ARG A 60 -3.73 -16.94 5.76
C ARG A 60 -2.88 -16.61 6.98
N LEU A 61 -2.88 -15.35 7.42
CA LEU A 61 -2.29 -14.90 8.69
C LEU A 61 -3.28 -15.03 9.87
N LEU A 62 -4.30 -15.86 9.73
CA LEU A 62 -5.28 -16.20 10.77
C LEU A 62 -6.01 -14.99 11.40
N HIS A 63 -6.09 -13.87 10.69
CA HIS A 63 -6.62 -12.62 11.21
C HIS A 63 -6.01 -12.26 12.58
N SER A 64 -4.72 -12.54 12.79
CA SER A 64 -4.11 -12.46 14.10
C SER A 64 -2.97 -11.46 14.11
N LYS A 65 -2.98 -10.54 15.07
CA LYS A 65 -1.88 -9.61 15.31
C LYS A 65 -0.54 -10.33 15.44
N ASP A 66 -0.53 -11.49 16.10
CA ASP A 66 0.66 -12.31 16.33
C ASP A 66 1.26 -12.91 15.05
N HIS A 67 0.50 -12.92 13.95
CA HIS A 67 0.96 -13.38 12.64
C HIS A 67 1.22 -12.22 11.68
N VAL A 68 0.40 -11.16 11.76
CA VAL A 68 0.57 -9.94 10.94
C VAL A 68 1.83 -9.17 11.34
N ASP A 69 2.11 -9.02 12.65
CA ASP A 69 3.29 -8.28 13.11
C ASP A 69 4.59 -8.92 12.61
N PRO A 70 4.86 -10.23 12.80
CA PRO A 70 6.06 -10.86 12.25
C PRO A 70 6.14 -10.80 10.73
N PHE A 71 5.01 -10.93 10.03
CA PHE A 71 4.96 -10.81 8.57
C PHE A 71 5.44 -9.42 8.11
N ILE A 72 4.92 -8.34 8.68
CA ILE A 72 5.35 -6.98 8.34
C ILE A 72 6.79 -6.72 8.81
N LYS A 73 7.21 -7.30 9.94
CA LYS A 73 8.56 -7.16 10.50
C LYS A 73 9.65 -7.64 9.53
N VAL A 74 9.38 -8.61 8.66
CA VAL A 74 10.29 -9.04 7.58
C VAL A 74 10.60 -7.87 6.65
N PHE A 75 9.59 -7.17 6.15
CA PHE A 75 9.75 -6.03 5.25
C PHE A 75 10.41 -4.84 5.95
N ARG A 76 10.09 -4.62 7.24
CA ARG A 76 10.76 -3.58 8.06
C ARG A 76 12.26 -3.84 8.28
N LYS A 77 12.70 -5.11 8.28
CA LYS A 77 14.13 -5.44 8.28
C LYS A 77 14.75 -5.25 6.90
N LEU A 78 14.01 -5.54 5.83
CA LEU A 78 14.47 -5.36 4.46
C LEU A 78 14.63 -3.88 4.10
N PHE A 79 13.74 -3.03 4.62
CA PHE A 79 13.76 -1.58 4.46
C PHE A 79 13.86 -0.91 5.84
N PRO A 80 15.06 -0.86 6.45
CA PRO A 80 15.25 -0.15 7.71
C PRO A 80 15.03 1.37 7.52
N PRO A 81 14.56 2.10 8.54
CA PRO A 81 14.52 3.56 8.49
C PRO A 81 15.93 4.16 8.44
N ASN A 82 16.04 5.40 7.93
CA ASN A 82 17.28 6.19 7.90
C ASN A 82 18.44 5.58 7.08
N MET A 83 18.14 4.80 6.04
CA MET A 83 19.16 4.17 5.18
C MET A 83 19.61 5.05 4.01
N ASN A 84 19.63 6.38 4.19
CA ASN A 84 20.00 7.35 3.15
C ASN A 84 19.23 7.12 1.83
N TYR A 85 17.91 6.90 1.93
CA TYR A 85 17.02 6.85 0.78
C TYR A 85 17.05 8.20 0.06
N ARG A 86 16.93 8.21 -1.26
CA ARG A 86 16.93 9.47 -2.00
C ARG A 86 15.69 10.30 -1.68
N HIS A 87 14.54 9.66 -1.49
CA HIS A 87 13.32 10.30 -1.00
C HIS A 87 13.54 11.06 0.32
N ASP A 88 14.42 10.57 1.20
CA ASP A 88 14.71 11.20 2.48
C ASP A 88 15.77 12.32 2.37
N GLN A 89 16.35 12.55 1.18
CA GLN A 89 17.30 13.65 0.92
C GLN A 89 16.53 14.93 0.60
N LEU A 90 16.00 15.58 1.64
CA LEU A 90 15.11 16.76 1.51
C LEU A 90 15.70 17.92 0.71
N ASP A 91 17.03 18.05 0.66
CA ASP A 91 17.72 19.06 -0.16
C ASP A 91 17.49 18.85 -1.66
N LEU A 92 17.24 17.60 -2.09
CA LEU A 92 16.93 17.25 -3.48
C LEU A 92 15.44 17.44 -3.83
N ARG A 93 14.57 17.63 -2.83
CA ARG A 93 13.12 17.77 -3.00
C ARG A 93 12.76 19.22 -3.33
N THR A 94 12.73 19.52 -4.62
CA THR A 94 12.45 20.88 -5.15
C THR A 94 10.96 21.28 -5.04
N GLU A 95 10.08 20.31 -4.81
CA GLU A 95 8.64 20.51 -4.65
C GLU A 95 8.22 20.97 -3.25
N LEU A 96 9.12 20.92 -2.27
CA LEU A 96 8.89 21.36 -0.90
C LEU A 96 9.53 22.73 -0.64
N SER A 97 8.81 23.61 0.06
CA SER A 97 9.41 24.84 0.63
C SER A 97 10.38 24.52 1.76
N ASP A 98 11.25 25.47 2.11
CA ASP A 98 12.20 25.30 3.22
C ASP A 98 11.50 25.11 4.57
N GLU A 99 10.30 25.67 4.75
CA GLU A 99 9.46 25.41 5.91
C GLU A 99 8.90 24.00 5.89
N GLN A 100 8.37 23.53 4.74
CA GLN A 100 7.83 22.18 4.62
C GLN A 100 8.91 21.11 4.87
N LYS A 101 10.13 21.34 4.38
CA LYS A 101 11.28 20.44 4.62
C LYS A 101 11.62 20.26 6.10
N LYS A 102 11.30 21.21 6.98
CA LYS A 102 11.59 21.05 8.43
C LYS A 102 10.69 20.02 9.10
N ASP A 103 9.46 19.90 8.61
CA ASP A 103 8.42 19.05 9.20
C ASP A 103 8.21 17.75 8.41
N GLU A 104 8.84 17.63 7.24
CA GLU A 104 8.72 16.47 6.35
C GLU A 104 9.27 15.21 7.03
N PRO A 105 8.49 14.11 7.09
CA PRO A 105 8.99 12.85 7.62
C PRO A 105 10.06 12.24 6.70
N LEU A 106 11.04 11.60 7.32
CA LEU A 106 11.91 10.65 6.63
C LEU A 106 11.22 9.28 6.69
N ASN A 107 10.50 8.91 5.63
CA ASN A 107 9.61 7.74 5.61
C ASN A 107 9.66 6.93 4.31
N ALA A 108 10.71 7.09 3.51
CA ALA A 108 10.93 6.27 2.32
C ALA A 108 10.80 4.76 2.60
N ASP A 109 11.32 4.31 3.76
CA ASP A 109 11.17 2.93 4.23
C ASP A 109 9.70 2.51 4.32
N SER A 110 8.86 3.36 4.90
CA SER A 110 7.42 3.10 5.08
C SER A 110 6.69 2.98 3.74
N HIS A 111 7.04 3.80 2.74
CA HIS A 111 6.50 3.68 1.39
C HIS A 111 6.92 2.36 0.73
N LEU A 112 8.21 2.00 0.82
CA LEU A 112 8.73 0.76 0.27
C LEU A 112 8.12 -0.48 0.93
N ILE A 113 7.95 -0.47 2.25
CA ILE A 113 7.27 -1.54 2.99
C ILE A 113 5.82 -1.65 2.53
N PHE A 114 5.10 -0.54 2.37
CA PHE A 114 3.72 -0.54 1.91
C PHE A 114 3.59 -1.27 0.56
N ILE A 115 4.40 -0.85 -0.42
CA ILE A 115 4.37 -1.41 -1.78
C ILE A 115 4.80 -2.89 -1.76
N SER A 116 5.88 -3.20 -1.05
CA SER A 116 6.54 -4.52 -1.09
C SER A 116 5.80 -5.60 -0.30
N SER A 117 5.15 -5.23 0.80
CA SER A 117 4.37 -6.17 1.62
C SER A 117 3.00 -6.50 1.03
N GLY A 118 2.63 -5.83 -0.07
CA GLY A 118 1.36 -6.02 -0.75
C GLY A 118 0.18 -5.40 0.00
N LEU A 119 0.43 -4.38 0.82
CA LEU A 119 -0.65 -3.56 1.39
C LEU A 119 -1.41 -2.85 0.27
N LYS A 120 -2.69 -2.62 0.52
CA LYS A 120 -3.59 -1.86 -0.36
C LYS A 120 -4.18 -0.69 0.41
N ASN A 121 -4.46 0.39 -0.31
CA ASN A 121 -5.24 1.51 0.22
C ASN A 121 -6.68 1.06 0.49
N CYS A 122 -7.30 0.31 -0.44
CA CYS A 122 -8.68 -0.14 -0.33
C CYS A 122 -8.79 -1.67 -0.42
N VAL A 123 -9.59 -2.27 0.46
CA VAL A 123 -9.86 -3.72 0.51
C VAL A 123 -11.32 -4.00 0.84
N THR A 124 -11.82 -5.16 0.44
CA THR A 124 -13.14 -5.67 0.81
C THR A 124 -13.01 -6.93 1.63
N TYR A 125 -13.80 -7.02 2.70
CA TYR A 125 -13.89 -8.17 3.58
C TYR A 125 -15.33 -8.66 3.68
N LYS A 126 -15.50 -9.96 3.88
CA LYS A 126 -16.69 -10.48 4.55
C LYS A 126 -16.75 -9.88 5.94
N ASN A 127 -17.89 -9.30 6.29
CA ASN A 127 -18.09 -8.71 7.60
C ASN A 127 -18.49 -9.82 8.58
N VAL A 128 -17.55 -10.21 9.44
CA VAL A 128 -17.73 -11.25 10.45
C VAL A 128 -17.52 -10.60 11.81
N PRO A 129 -18.58 -10.51 12.65
CA PRO A 129 -18.46 -9.90 13.98
C PRO A 129 -17.33 -10.52 14.79
N GLY A 130 -16.52 -9.67 15.45
CA GLY A 130 -15.38 -10.08 16.25
C GLY A 130 -14.14 -10.55 15.46
N GLN A 131 -14.21 -10.65 14.13
CA GLN A 131 -13.01 -10.90 13.32
C GLN A 131 -12.24 -9.58 13.13
N PRO A 132 -10.95 -9.52 13.51
CA PRO A 132 -10.20 -8.28 13.43
C PRO A 132 -9.80 -7.93 12.00
N VAL A 133 -9.78 -6.62 11.71
CA VAL A 133 -9.24 -6.05 10.48
C VAL A 133 -8.21 -5.01 10.87
N TYR A 134 -6.93 -5.29 10.60
CA TYR A 134 -5.85 -4.40 11.03
C TYR A 134 -5.56 -3.34 9.98
N PHE A 135 -5.68 -2.07 10.39
CA PHE A 135 -5.00 -0.95 9.73
C PHE A 135 -3.52 -1.01 10.10
N VAL A 136 -2.68 -1.19 9.08
CA VAL A 136 -1.23 -1.31 9.21
C VAL A 136 -0.62 0.07 9.05
N GLU A 137 -0.23 0.69 10.14
CA GLU A 137 0.48 1.97 10.17
C GLU A 137 2.00 1.74 10.11
N LEU A 138 2.70 2.41 9.20
CA LEU A 138 4.16 2.29 9.05
C LEU A 138 4.92 3.60 9.37
N ASP A 139 4.22 4.71 9.57
CA ASP A 139 4.80 6.03 9.85
C ASP A 139 3.96 6.86 10.85
N GLY A 140 3.48 6.23 11.93
CA GLY A 140 2.46 6.82 12.81
C GLY A 140 2.94 7.99 13.69
N THR A 141 4.25 8.06 13.96
CA THR A 141 4.86 9.09 14.82
C THR A 141 6.13 9.60 14.17
N ASN A 142 6.37 10.91 14.23
CA ASN A 142 7.62 11.56 13.83
C ASN A 142 8.30 12.13 15.09
N VAL A 143 9.62 11.98 15.22
CA VAL A 143 10.37 12.44 16.40
C VAL A 143 10.24 13.96 16.60
N ASN A 144 10.15 14.71 15.50
CA ASN A 144 10.13 16.17 15.50
C ASN A 144 8.73 16.77 15.35
N ALA A 145 7.66 15.95 15.34
CA ALA A 145 6.31 16.44 15.14
C ALA A 145 5.29 15.72 16.03
N PRO A 146 4.10 16.32 16.25
CA PRO A 146 3.02 15.66 16.98
C PRO A 146 2.66 14.29 16.37
N PRO A 147 2.12 13.35 17.17
CA PRO A 147 1.57 12.10 16.67
C PRO A 147 0.59 12.35 15.53
N ARG A 148 0.68 11.54 14.47
CA ARG A 148 -0.15 11.75 13.29
C ARG A 148 -1.60 11.38 13.58
N THR A 149 -2.51 12.04 12.87
CA THR A 149 -3.91 11.61 12.80
C THR A 149 -4.13 10.90 11.48
N ARG A 150 -4.69 9.69 11.54
CA ARG A 150 -4.98 8.87 10.37
C ARG A 150 -6.47 8.74 10.17
N ARG A 151 -6.91 8.96 8.95
CA ARG A 151 -8.29 8.73 8.52
C ARG A 151 -8.42 7.48 7.67
N THR A 152 -9.46 6.71 7.93
CA THR A 152 -9.89 5.59 7.09
C THR A 152 -11.42 5.58 6.96
N ASN A 153 -11.90 5.28 5.75
CA ASN A 153 -13.33 5.19 5.46
C ASN A 153 -13.75 3.72 5.41
N LEU A 154 -14.88 3.43 6.04
CA LEU A 154 -15.48 2.11 6.08
C LEU A 154 -16.89 2.19 5.48
N ILE A 155 -17.21 1.29 4.55
CA ILE A 155 -18.56 1.16 4.00
C ILE A 155 -19.05 -0.27 4.23
N TYR A 156 -20.14 -0.42 4.97
CA TYR A 156 -20.85 -1.66 5.23
C TYR A 156 -22.00 -1.84 4.24
N TYR A 157 -22.11 -3.02 3.63
CA TYR A 157 -23.09 -3.31 2.58
C TYR A 157 -23.36 -4.82 2.46
N ASN A 158 -24.37 -5.21 1.69
CA ASN A 158 -24.84 -6.60 1.61
C ASN A 158 -24.40 -7.30 0.32
N SER A 159 -24.33 -6.56 -0.80
CA SER A 159 -23.97 -7.13 -2.08
C SER A 159 -23.23 -6.16 -2.99
N GLU A 160 -22.58 -6.71 -4.00
CA GLU A 160 -21.83 -5.98 -5.03
C GLU A 160 -22.52 -6.23 -6.37
N GLU A 161 -22.78 -5.16 -7.12
CA GLU A 161 -23.27 -5.23 -8.50
C GLU A 161 -22.20 -4.63 -9.42
N THR A 162 -21.72 -5.41 -10.38
CA THR A 162 -20.88 -4.86 -11.45
C THR A 162 -21.75 -4.07 -12.41
N VAL A 163 -21.47 -2.78 -12.54
CA VAL A 163 -22.26 -1.85 -13.35
C VAL A 163 -21.64 -1.65 -14.72
N TYR A 164 -20.31 -1.60 -14.78
CA TYR A 164 -19.60 -1.34 -16.03
C TYR A 164 -18.20 -1.95 -16.02
N ASN A 165 -17.74 -2.36 -17.21
CA ASN A 165 -16.39 -2.82 -17.45
C ASN A 165 -15.86 -2.14 -18.71
N VAL A 166 -14.62 -1.65 -18.66
CA VAL A 166 -13.96 -1.03 -19.82
C VAL A 166 -12.48 -1.31 -19.78
N ARG A 167 -11.88 -1.46 -20.96
CA ARG A 167 -10.44 -1.52 -21.14
C ARG A 167 -9.93 -0.14 -21.52
N MET A 168 -8.90 0.34 -20.82
CA MET A 168 -8.35 1.67 -21.04
C MET A 168 -6.84 1.59 -21.33
N PRO A 169 -6.35 2.32 -22.35
CA PRO A 169 -4.91 2.43 -22.61
C PRO A 169 -4.27 3.44 -21.67
N ILE A 170 -3.11 3.10 -21.12
CA ILE A 170 -2.24 3.99 -20.35
C ILE A 170 -0.98 4.26 -21.19
N PRO A 171 -0.71 5.51 -21.58
CA PRO A 171 0.51 5.85 -22.30
C PRO A 171 1.72 5.62 -21.39
N ILE A 172 2.78 5.02 -21.95
CA ILE A 172 4.05 4.77 -21.25
C ILE A 172 5.21 5.28 -22.09
N SER A 173 6.33 5.61 -21.46
CA SER A 173 7.56 5.87 -22.21
C SER A 173 8.16 4.58 -22.78
N GLN A 174 9.05 4.73 -23.76
CA GLN A 174 9.84 3.61 -24.29
C GLN A 174 10.95 3.15 -23.32
N HIS A 175 11.15 3.86 -22.20
CA HIS A 175 12.17 3.47 -21.24
C HIS A 175 11.82 2.12 -20.61
N PRO A 176 12.78 1.18 -20.50
CA PRO A 176 12.51 -0.13 -19.93
C PRO A 176 11.95 -0.06 -18.51
N ILE A 177 12.36 0.94 -17.73
CA ILE A 177 11.86 1.18 -16.39
C ILE A 177 11.25 2.56 -16.35
N ASP A 178 9.99 2.64 -15.92
CA ASP A 178 9.23 3.88 -15.85
C ASP A 178 8.12 3.78 -14.82
N SER A 179 7.64 4.93 -14.35
CA SER A 179 6.51 5.06 -13.45
C SER A 179 5.58 6.13 -13.99
N VAL A 180 4.30 5.81 -14.12
CA VAL A 180 3.27 6.70 -14.65
C VAL A 180 2.30 7.08 -13.53
N ASN A 181 2.19 8.37 -13.26
CA ASN A 181 1.21 8.95 -12.36
C ASN A 181 -0.17 8.96 -13.04
N LEU A 182 -1.07 8.05 -12.68
CA LEU A 182 -2.39 7.98 -13.34
C LEU A 182 -3.29 9.17 -12.97
N ARG A 183 -2.93 9.94 -11.94
CA ARG A 183 -3.59 11.20 -11.57
C ARG A 183 -3.10 12.42 -12.38
N ASP A 184 -2.09 12.27 -13.23
CA ASP A 184 -1.68 13.34 -14.14
C ASP A 184 -2.83 13.67 -15.11
N SER A 185 -3.30 14.93 -15.08
CA SER A 185 -4.41 15.40 -15.90
C SER A 185 -4.12 15.30 -17.40
N LYS A 186 -2.85 15.24 -17.81
CA LYS A 186 -2.48 15.01 -19.22
C LYS A 186 -2.87 13.62 -19.70
N ILE A 187 -2.99 12.64 -18.80
CA ILE A 187 -3.44 11.28 -19.12
C ILE A 187 -4.97 11.23 -19.16
N GLY A 188 -5.65 12.04 -18.34
CA GLY A 188 -7.11 12.08 -18.26
C GLY A 188 -7.76 10.82 -17.68
N PHE A 189 -6.96 9.87 -17.16
CA PHE A 189 -7.45 8.58 -16.67
C PHE A 189 -8.40 8.75 -15.48
N MET A 190 -8.00 9.52 -14.47
CA MET A 190 -8.84 9.77 -13.29
C MET A 190 -10.12 10.56 -13.62
N ASP A 191 -10.05 11.49 -14.57
CA ASP A 191 -11.20 12.29 -15.01
C ASP A 191 -12.23 11.39 -15.71
N GLU A 192 -11.77 10.46 -16.56
CA GLU A 192 -12.64 9.47 -17.20
C GLU A 192 -13.28 8.54 -16.16
N LEU A 193 -12.53 8.06 -15.15
CA LEU A 193 -13.11 7.26 -14.07
C LEU A 193 -14.19 8.02 -13.30
N GLN A 194 -13.95 9.31 -13.01
CA GLN A 194 -14.92 10.18 -12.34
C GLN A 194 -16.16 10.41 -13.21
N HIS A 195 -15.99 10.60 -14.53
CA HIS A 195 -17.09 10.70 -15.48
C HIS A 195 -17.93 9.42 -15.51
N LEU A 196 -17.28 8.24 -15.53
CA LEU A 196 -17.98 6.96 -15.51
C LEU A 196 -18.77 6.75 -14.22
N LEU A 197 -18.23 7.13 -13.05
CA LEU A 197 -18.97 7.06 -11.78
C LEU A 197 -20.25 7.89 -11.80
N GLN A 198 -20.18 9.12 -12.34
CA GLN A 198 -21.32 10.03 -12.46
C GLN A 198 -22.34 9.49 -13.47
N LYS A 199 -21.87 9.07 -14.65
CA LYS A 199 -22.72 8.51 -15.72
C LYS A 199 -23.51 7.28 -15.26
N PHE A 200 -22.93 6.45 -14.42
CA PHE A 200 -23.57 5.24 -13.91
C PHE A 200 -24.21 5.44 -12.53
N GLU A 201 -24.26 6.66 -12.01
CA GLU A 201 -24.92 7.00 -10.74
C GLU A 201 -24.51 6.04 -9.60
N ILE A 202 -23.18 5.88 -9.42
CA ILE A 202 -22.63 5.02 -8.37
C ILE A 202 -22.40 5.87 -7.11
N GLU A 203 -23.38 5.90 -6.21
CA GLU A 203 -23.29 6.66 -4.95
C GLU A 203 -22.21 6.11 -4.01
N LYS A 204 -22.20 4.78 -3.81
CA LYS A 204 -21.24 4.05 -2.99
C LYS A 204 -20.80 2.81 -3.73
N GLY A 205 -19.50 2.61 -3.84
CA GLY A 205 -18.97 1.54 -4.65
C GLY A 205 -17.46 1.49 -4.65
N LYS A 206 -16.93 0.75 -5.62
CA LYS A 206 -15.49 0.66 -5.87
C LYS A 206 -15.19 0.61 -7.36
N ILE A 207 -13.97 1.00 -7.68
CA ILE A 207 -13.37 0.88 -9.00
C ILE A 207 -12.19 -0.07 -8.85
N ASP A 208 -12.29 -1.26 -9.42
CA ASP A 208 -11.18 -2.19 -9.52
C ASP A 208 -10.44 -1.92 -10.83
N ILE A 209 -9.13 -1.69 -10.74
CA ILE A 209 -8.25 -1.42 -11.89
C ILE A 209 -7.20 -2.52 -11.89
N SER A 210 -7.15 -3.30 -12.96
CA SER A 210 -6.25 -4.44 -13.07
C SER A 210 -5.47 -4.42 -14.37
N LEU A 211 -4.20 -4.81 -14.33
CA LEU A 211 -3.40 -5.03 -15.52
C LEU A 211 -3.92 -6.25 -16.27
N CYS A 212 -4.10 -6.11 -17.59
CA CYS A 212 -4.47 -7.21 -18.45
C CYS A 212 -3.47 -8.38 -18.32
N ASN A 213 -3.91 -9.61 -18.60
CA ASN A 213 -3.09 -10.82 -18.37
C ASN A 213 -1.79 -10.88 -19.19
N ASP A 214 -1.74 -10.18 -20.31
CA ASP A 214 -0.59 -10.02 -21.18
C ASP A 214 0.46 -9.03 -20.63
N GLU A 215 0.07 -8.16 -19.69
CA GLU A 215 0.92 -7.10 -19.14
C GLU A 215 1.86 -7.60 -18.02
N ASN A 216 2.76 -8.52 -18.35
CA ASN A 216 3.55 -9.27 -17.36
C ASN A 216 4.75 -8.53 -16.74
N SER A 217 5.06 -7.32 -17.21
CA SER A 217 6.22 -6.54 -16.76
C SER A 217 5.84 -5.16 -16.22
N ALA A 218 4.64 -5.10 -15.65
CA ALA A 218 4.12 -3.93 -14.96
C ALA A 218 3.41 -4.33 -13.66
N GLY A 219 3.29 -3.35 -12.77
CA GLY A 219 2.54 -3.41 -11.53
C GLY A 219 1.78 -2.12 -11.28
N LEU A 220 0.83 -2.18 -10.35
CA LEU A 220 0.01 -1.07 -9.89
C LEU A 220 0.19 -0.90 -8.39
N THR A 221 0.15 0.34 -7.92
CA THR A 221 0.07 0.68 -6.50
C THR A 221 -0.69 1.98 -6.32
N VAL A 222 -1.20 2.23 -5.11
CA VAL A 222 -1.71 3.55 -4.71
C VAL A 222 -0.77 4.08 -3.65
N ASN A 223 0.02 5.08 -4.01
CA ASN A 223 1.06 5.62 -3.15
C ASN A 223 1.33 7.10 -3.48
N GLU A 224 2.34 7.70 -2.86
CA GLU A 224 2.80 9.03 -3.21
C GLU A 224 3.59 8.96 -4.51
N TYR A 225 3.20 9.79 -5.47
CA TYR A 225 4.00 9.98 -6.67
C TYR A 225 5.06 11.05 -6.41
N GLU A 226 6.15 10.63 -5.76
CA GLU A 226 7.34 11.43 -5.56
C GLU A 226 8.46 10.90 -6.46
N THR A 227 9.17 11.81 -7.13
CA THR A 227 10.11 11.45 -8.20
C THR A 227 11.32 10.69 -7.67
N LEU A 228 11.89 11.05 -6.53
CA LEU A 228 13.05 10.37 -5.94
C LEU A 228 12.69 8.97 -5.46
N LEU A 229 11.54 8.80 -4.82
CA LEU A 229 11.01 7.51 -4.42
C LEU A 229 10.72 6.62 -5.64
N MET A 230 9.97 7.14 -6.61
CA MET A 230 9.53 6.35 -7.76
C MET A 230 10.67 6.05 -8.75
N ARG A 231 11.58 7.00 -9.02
CA ARG A 231 12.63 6.84 -10.04
C ARG A 231 13.97 6.34 -9.50
N HIS A 232 14.17 6.32 -8.19
CA HIS A 232 15.42 5.85 -7.61
C HIS A 232 15.19 4.73 -6.63
N ASP A 233 14.60 5.03 -5.47
CA ASP A 233 14.54 4.05 -4.37
C ASP A 233 13.72 2.82 -4.77
N LEU A 234 12.51 3.00 -5.32
CA LEU A 234 11.66 1.88 -5.76
C LEU A 234 12.27 1.10 -6.92
N ILE A 235 12.85 1.79 -7.91
CA ILE A 235 13.46 1.13 -9.08
C ILE A 235 14.65 0.26 -8.67
N ASP A 236 15.52 0.76 -7.80
CA ASP A 236 16.68 0.00 -7.35
C ASP A 236 16.25 -1.20 -6.50
N VAL A 237 15.19 -1.04 -5.70
CA VAL A 237 14.54 -2.11 -4.94
C VAL A 237 13.94 -3.17 -5.86
N LEU A 238 13.25 -2.79 -6.95
CA LEU A 238 12.66 -3.73 -7.91
C LEU A 238 13.72 -4.52 -8.69
N LYS A 239 14.88 -3.92 -8.99
CA LYS A 239 15.98 -4.62 -9.66
C LYS A 239 16.61 -5.68 -8.79
N ASN A 240 16.98 -5.33 -7.56
CA ASN A 240 17.59 -6.26 -6.61
C ASN A 240 17.49 -5.71 -5.17
N PRO A 241 16.50 -6.14 -4.39
CA PRO A 241 16.25 -5.56 -3.07
C PRO A 241 17.38 -5.82 -2.07
N PHE A 242 18.03 -6.97 -2.18
CA PHE A 242 19.10 -7.35 -1.26
C PHE A 242 20.43 -6.67 -1.60
N LEU A 243 20.74 -6.51 -2.90
CA LEU A 243 21.88 -5.70 -3.33
C LEU A 243 21.67 -4.24 -2.93
N TYR A 244 20.45 -3.71 -3.11
CA TYR A 244 20.09 -2.38 -2.65
C TYR A 244 20.35 -2.22 -1.15
N MET A 245 19.90 -3.18 -0.33
CA MET A 245 20.15 -3.20 1.10
C MET A 245 21.66 -3.28 1.43
N ALA A 246 22.44 -4.12 0.73
CA ALA A 246 23.89 -4.24 0.93
C ALA A 246 24.65 -2.95 0.57
N GLN A 247 24.27 -2.30 -0.52
CA GLN A 247 24.83 -1.01 -0.95
C GLN A 247 24.55 0.09 0.09
N LYS A 248 23.31 0.17 0.59
CA LYS A 248 22.95 1.15 1.62
C LYS A 248 23.55 0.81 2.99
N GLY A 249 23.69 -0.48 3.33
CA GLY A 249 24.35 -0.96 4.55
C GLY A 249 25.84 -0.62 4.61
N LYS A 250 26.52 -0.55 3.46
CA LYS A 250 27.92 -0.08 3.38
C LYS A 250 28.08 1.37 3.84
N HIS A 251 27.10 2.23 3.58
CA HIS A 251 27.12 3.63 4.04
C HIS A 251 26.85 3.79 5.55
N MET A 252 26.17 2.83 6.20
CA MET A 252 26.07 2.80 7.67
C MET A 252 27.41 2.51 8.35
N LEU A 253 28.27 1.71 7.72
CA LEU A 253 29.61 1.40 8.25
C LEU A 253 30.53 2.64 8.28
N GLU A 254 30.24 3.64 7.46
CA GLU A 254 30.97 4.90 7.40
C GLU A 254 30.58 5.87 8.55
N ASN A 255 29.49 5.60 9.30
CA ASN A 255 29.03 6.40 10.44
C ASN A 255 28.68 5.55 11.68
N PRO A 256 29.68 5.09 12.47
CA PRO A 256 29.51 4.05 13.50
C PRO A 256 28.71 4.45 14.75
N ARG A 257 28.43 5.74 14.96
CA ARG A 257 27.82 6.26 16.19
C ARG A 257 26.30 6.06 16.28
N ALA A 258 25.66 5.58 15.22
CA ALA A 258 24.21 5.35 15.15
C ALA A 258 23.80 3.88 15.46
N ILE A 259 24.73 3.01 15.90
CA ILE A 259 24.51 1.56 15.92
C ILE A 259 24.58 0.98 17.36
N PRO A 260 23.54 0.29 17.86
CA PRO A 260 23.64 -0.65 18.98
C PRO A 260 24.54 -1.83 18.58
N GLY A 261 25.55 -2.15 19.40
CA GLY A 261 26.78 -2.87 19.03
C GLY A 261 26.74 -4.32 18.51
N LYS A 262 25.75 -4.75 17.72
CA LYS A 262 25.71 -6.11 17.13
C LYS A 262 25.50 -6.20 15.61
N THR A 263 25.64 -5.11 14.84
CA THR A 263 25.29 -5.09 13.40
C THR A 263 26.48 -4.98 12.43
N LEU A 264 27.72 -5.03 12.92
CA LEU A 264 28.91 -4.67 12.13
C LEU A 264 29.44 -5.74 11.14
N ASN A 265 29.01 -7.01 11.24
CA ASN A 265 29.58 -8.09 10.42
C ASN A 265 28.76 -8.48 9.17
N TYR A 266 27.66 -7.79 8.88
CA TYR A 266 26.60 -8.30 7.99
C TYR A 266 26.74 -7.98 6.49
N ALA A 267 27.65 -7.07 6.09
CA ALA A 267 27.63 -6.52 4.73
C ALA A 267 28.38 -7.38 3.68
N LYS A 268 29.01 -8.51 4.06
CA LYS A 268 30.01 -9.16 3.19
C LYS A 268 29.70 -10.58 2.73
N TYR A 269 28.61 -11.22 3.15
CA TYR A 269 28.36 -12.62 2.79
C TYR A 269 26.90 -12.91 2.42
N ASP A 270 26.77 -13.68 1.33
CA ASP A 270 25.65 -14.46 0.81
C ASP A 270 24.21 -14.02 1.17
N LEU A 271 23.45 -13.64 0.13
CA LEU A 271 22.01 -13.33 0.22
C LEU A 271 21.22 -14.40 0.97
N VAL A 272 21.61 -15.66 0.76
CA VAL A 272 20.99 -16.82 1.39
C VAL A 272 21.26 -16.83 2.89
N HIS A 273 22.41 -16.35 3.35
CA HIS A 273 22.72 -16.23 4.77
C HIS A 273 21.99 -15.08 5.46
N LEU A 274 21.90 -13.89 4.87
CA LEU A 274 21.09 -12.80 5.43
C LEU A 274 19.61 -13.21 5.51
N PHE A 275 19.12 -13.91 4.48
CA PHE A 275 17.77 -14.42 4.42
C PHE A 275 17.53 -15.54 5.47
N ASN A 276 18.44 -16.51 5.56
CA ASN A 276 18.38 -17.58 6.55
C ASN A 276 18.57 -17.05 7.98
N GLU A 277 19.45 -16.07 8.21
CA GLU A 277 19.60 -15.40 9.49
C GLU A 277 18.40 -14.50 9.81
N MET A 278 17.73 -13.90 8.82
CA MET A 278 16.43 -13.29 9.04
C MET A 278 15.45 -14.36 9.54
N MET A 279 15.29 -15.48 8.83
CA MET A 279 14.40 -16.58 9.22
C MET A 279 14.75 -17.19 10.58
N ASP A 280 16.04 -17.43 10.86
CA ASP A 280 16.57 -18.01 12.09
C ASP A 280 16.48 -17.04 13.27
N ALA A 281 16.79 -15.76 13.06
CA ALA A 281 16.60 -14.70 14.06
C ALA A 281 15.12 -14.36 14.26
N PHE A 282 14.26 -14.78 13.33
CA PHE A 282 12.82 -14.65 13.50
C PHE A 282 12.23 -15.77 14.34
N ARG A 283 12.83 -16.98 14.40
CA ARG A 283 12.21 -18.20 14.99
C ARG A 283 10.69 -18.06 14.94
N CYS A 284 10.14 -17.79 13.74
CA CYS A 284 8.76 -17.30 13.61
C CYS A 284 7.92 -18.30 14.36
N SER A 285 7.27 -17.87 15.44
CA SER A 285 6.65 -18.74 16.44
C SER A 285 5.46 -19.54 15.88
N SER A 286 5.21 -19.48 14.57
CA SER A 286 4.16 -20.18 13.87
C SER A 286 4.61 -20.63 12.47
N SER A 287 4.40 -21.93 12.19
CA SER A 287 4.62 -22.54 10.86
C SER A 287 3.83 -21.88 9.72
N VAL A 288 2.84 -21.06 10.04
CA VAL A 288 1.95 -20.39 9.10
C VAL A 288 2.66 -19.23 8.39
N VAL A 289 3.34 -18.36 9.13
CA VAL A 289 4.07 -17.22 8.56
C VAL A 289 5.20 -17.72 7.67
N GLU A 290 5.95 -18.73 8.12
CA GLU A 290 7.01 -19.37 7.34
C GLU A 290 6.51 -19.94 6.02
N LYS A 291 5.37 -20.65 6.01
CA LYS A 291 4.75 -21.18 4.78
C LYS A 291 4.32 -20.08 3.82
N ILE A 292 3.85 -18.94 4.33
CA ILE A 292 3.45 -17.81 3.49
C ILE A 292 4.69 -17.18 2.86
N LEU A 293 5.69 -16.85 3.67
CA LEU A 293 6.95 -16.29 3.21
C LEU A 293 7.61 -17.23 2.20
N ALA A 294 7.68 -18.54 2.48
CA ALA A 294 8.21 -19.53 1.56
C ALA A 294 7.53 -19.50 0.18
N LYS A 295 6.21 -19.28 0.10
CA LYS A 295 5.53 -19.11 -1.21
C LYS A 295 5.86 -17.78 -1.89
N PHE A 296 6.08 -16.70 -1.15
CA PHE A 296 6.60 -15.45 -1.72
C PHE A 296 8.03 -15.63 -2.26
N LEU A 297 8.81 -16.49 -1.60
CA LEU A 297 10.24 -16.74 -1.89
C LEU A 297 10.50 -17.81 -2.94
N GLN A 298 9.53 -18.70 -3.22
CA GLN A 298 9.60 -19.65 -4.34
C GLN A 298 9.57 -18.95 -5.71
N LEU A 299 9.32 -17.66 -5.72
CA LEU A 299 9.46 -16.81 -6.90
C LEU A 299 10.91 -16.30 -6.96
N PRO A 300 11.54 -16.20 -8.16
CA PRO A 300 12.85 -15.56 -8.34
C PRO A 300 12.95 -14.25 -7.55
N ALA A 301 14.15 -13.83 -7.11
CA ALA A 301 14.30 -12.57 -6.35
C ALA A 301 13.68 -11.34 -7.05
N GLU A 302 13.69 -11.32 -8.40
CA GLU A 302 13.02 -10.33 -9.26
C GLU A 302 11.47 -10.33 -9.14
N ARG A 303 10.90 -11.40 -8.59
CA ARG A 303 9.47 -11.63 -8.32
C ARG A 303 9.14 -11.70 -6.82
N PHE A 304 10.15 -11.67 -5.93
CA PHE A 304 9.95 -11.64 -4.47
C PHE A 304 9.21 -10.37 -4.03
N LEU A 305 9.44 -9.27 -4.77
CA LEU A 305 8.74 -8.00 -4.64
C LEU A 305 7.70 -7.79 -5.74
N ARG A 306 6.97 -8.84 -6.12
CA ARG A 306 5.98 -8.73 -7.20
C ARG A 306 4.93 -7.70 -6.81
N MET A 307 5.05 -6.52 -7.40
CA MET A 307 4.07 -5.46 -7.29
C MET A 307 2.69 -6.01 -7.61
N LYS A 308 1.67 -5.44 -6.97
CA LYS A 308 0.29 -5.82 -7.23
C LYS A 308 -0.02 -5.60 -8.70
N ARG A 309 -0.91 -6.44 -9.23
CA ARG A 309 -1.40 -6.29 -10.61
C ARG A 309 -2.70 -5.52 -10.67
N ASP A 310 -3.23 -5.18 -9.52
CA ASP A 310 -4.53 -4.58 -9.36
C ASP A 310 -4.56 -3.67 -8.13
N ILE A 311 -5.35 -2.61 -8.25
CA ILE A 311 -5.64 -1.66 -7.19
C ILE A 311 -7.14 -1.43 -7.15
N THR A 312 -7.63 -1.02 -5.99
CA THR A 312 -9.03 -0.69 -5.80
C THR A 312 -9.12 0.75 -5.30
N LEU A 313 -10.02 1.54 -5.90
CA LEU A 313 -10.37 2.88 -5.43
C LEU A 313 -11.79 2.83 -4.88
N LEU A 314 -12.03 3.44 -3.72
CA LEU A 314 -13.37 3.54 -3.15
C LEU A 314 -14.09 4.74 -3.78
N ALA A 315 -15.37 4.60 -4.06
CA ALA A 315 -16.23 5.70 -4.50
C ALA A 315 -17.33 5.92 -3.45
N THR A 316 -17.53 7.18 -3.06
CA THR A 316 -18.60 7.58 -2.15
C THR A 316 -19.04 9.02 -2.42
N ASN A 317 -20.29 9.35 -2.11
CA ASN A 317 -20.83 10.71 -2.08
C ASN A 317 -20.65 11.41 -0.71
N ASN A 318 -19.98 10.78 0.27
CA ASN A 318 -19.69 11.35 1.58
C ASN A 318 -20.95 11.86 2.34
N GLY A 319 -22.15 11.38 1.98
CA GLY A 319 -23.42 11.87 2.53
C GLY A 319 -23.91 13.22 1.98
N ASN A 320 -23.19 13.84 1.03
CA ASN A 320 -23.71 14.95 0.23
C ASN A 320 -24.36 14.36 -1.03
N GLU A 321 -25.66 14.60 -1.22
CA GLU A 321 -26.46 13.96 -2.28
C GLU A 321 -26.06 14.35 -3.70
N SER A 322 -25.27 15.41 -3.91
CA SER A 322 -25.10 15.98 -5.24
C SER A 322 -24.12 15.23 -6.15
N GLU A 323 -22.97 14.72 -5.66
CA GLU A 323 -21.99 14.06 -6.53
C GLU A 323 -21.14 12.99 -5.81
N SER A 324 -21.12 11.77 -6.36
CA SER A 324 -20.17 10.72 -5.98
C SER A 324 -18.76 11.08 -6.44
N ARG A 325 -17.76 10.78 -5.61
CA ARG A 325 -16.34 11.02 -5.92
C ARG A 325 -15.48 9.81 -5.62
N ILE A 326 -14.38 9.70 -6.36
CA ILE A 326 -13.31 8.76 -6.02
C ILE A 326 -12.63 9.26 -4.75
N LEU A 327 -12.67 8.44 -3.71
CA LEU A 327 -12.09 8.77 -2.41
C LEU A 327 -10.57 8.56 -2.45
N GLN A 328 -9.82 9.64 -2.18
CA GLN A 328 -8.36 9.65 -2.18
C GLN A 328 -7.82 10.55 -1.08
N GLY A 329 -6.68 10.15 -0.52
CA GLY A 329 -5.86 11.04 0.33
C GLY A 329 -5.17 12.13 -0.48
N THR A 330 -4.74 13.20 0.20
CA THR A 330 -4.08 14.37 -0.41
C THR A 330 -2.94 13.98 -1.36
N TYR A 331 -2.05 13.10 -0.88
CA TYR A 331 -0.84 12.65 -1.58
C TYR A 331 -1.01 11.32 -2.30
N GLN A 332 -2.17 10.67 -2.18
CA GLN A 332 -2.38 9.40 -2.85
C GLN A 332 -2.54 9.62 -4.36
N SER A 333 -1.82 8.80 -5.12
CA SER A 333 -2.01 8.64 -6.53
C SER A 333 -1.99 7.15 -6.91
N PRO A 334 -2.85 6.70 -7.82
CA PRO A 334 -2.66 5.45 -8.52
C PRO A 334 -1.44 5.55 -9.45
N ILE A 335 -0.54 4.59 -9.35
CA ILE A 335 0.74 4.59 -10.08
C ILE A 335 0.88 3.27 -10.82
N LEU A 336 1.16 3.36 -12.13
CA LEU A 336 1.61 2.22 -12.92
C LEU A 336 3.13 2.23 -12.95
N VAL A 337 3.75 1.11 -12.58
CA VAL A 337 5.21 0.94 -12.63
C VAL A 337 5.53 -0.14 -13.64
N GLN A 338 6.44 0.14 -14.56
CA GLN A 338 6.98 -0.84 -15.51
C GLN A 338 8.47 -1.07 -15.28
N TRP A 339 8.91 -2.29 -15.54
CA TRP A 339 10.33 -2.69 -15.47
C TRP A 339 10.82 -3.40 -16.74
N ARG A 340 9.96 -3.49 -17.76
CA ARG A 340 10.35 -3.78 -19.14
C ARG A 340 9.55 -2.87 -20.06
N SER A 341 10.13 -2.44 -21.17
CA SER A 341 9.39 -1.67 -22.19
C SER A 341 8.37 -2.56 -22.90
N ASN A 342 7.34 -1.92 -23.46
CA ASN A 342 6.45 -2.51 -24.44
C ASN A 342 6.59 -1.73 -25.75
N ASP A 343 6.70 -2.42 -26.88
CA ASP A 343 6.90 -1.79 -28.19
C ASP A 343 5.66 -0.97 -28.64
N ALA A 344 4.50 -1.23 -28.02
CA ALA A 344 3.23 -0.58 -28.34
C ALA A 344 3.07 0.85 -27.76
N GLY A 345 4.01 1.35 -26.94
CA GLY A 345 3.93 2.69 -26.34
C GLY A 345 2.76 2.90 -25.35
N CYS A 346 2.02 1.84 -25.04
CA CYS A 346 0.93 1.83 -24.09
C CYS A 346 0.89 0.50 -23.30
N ARG A 347 0.25 0.55 -22.14
CA ARG A 347 -0.17 -0.60 -21.34
C ARG A 347 -1.69 -0.59 -21.23
N TYR A 348 -2.32 -1.75 -21.14
CA TYR A 348 -3.77 -1.82 -20.96
C TYR A 348 -4.16 -2.18 -19.53
N VAL A 349 -5.18 -1.50 -19.02
CA VAL A 349 -5.86 -1.85 -17.78
C VAL A 349 -7.32 -2.18 -18.03
N ASP A 350 -7.81 -3.23 -17.38
CA ASP A 350 -9.23 -3.54 -17.29
C ASP A 350 -9.78 -2.87 -16.02
N VAL A 351 -10.79 -2.02 -16.22
CA VAL A 351 -11.45 -1.21 -15.19
C VAL A 351 -12.86 -1.74 -14.98
N GLN A 352 -13.20 -2.05 -13.74
CA GLN A 352 -14.51 -2.54 -13.32
C GLN A 352 -15.14 -1.61 -12.29
N LEU A 353 -16.31 -1.07 -12.60
CA LEU A 353 -17.10 -0.24 -11.70
C LEU A 353 -18.14 -1.12 -10.99
N THR A 354 -18.14 -1.06 -9.67
CA THR A 354 -19.02 -1.86 -8.82
C THR A 354 -19.81 -0.96 -7.89
N ARG A 355 -21.13 -1.16 -7.83
CA ARG A 355 -22.04 -0.51 -6.88
C ARG A 355 -22.26 -1.40 -5.66
N PHE A 356 -22.30 -0.80 -4.48
CA PHE A 356 -22.68 -1.47 -3.24
C PHE A 356 -24.20 -1.38 -3.01
N LYS A 357 -24.81 -2.48 -2.56
CA LYS A 357 -26.24 -2.59 -2.27
C LYS A 357 -26.49 -3.18 -0.89
#